data_AF-A0A5E5ACB8-F1
#
_entry.id   AF-A0A5E5ACB8-F1
#
_cell.length_a   1.000
_cell.length_b   1.000
_cell.length_c   1.000
_cell.angle_alpha   90.00
_cell.angle_beta   90.00
_cell.angle_gamma   90.00
#
_symmetry.space_group_name_H-M   'P 1'
#
loop_
_entity.id
_entity.type
_entity.pdbx_description
1 polymer ?
#
loop_
_entity_poly.entity_id
_entity_poly.type
_entity_poly.pdbx_seq_one_letter_code
_entity_poly.pdbx_strand_id
1 'polypeptide(L)'
;MRQAVAAVFVSVIGCTAIGLAVAQTPEGSGVHAASPVYVATPTAESSTLRSDAKPAAQFEPRSDSRSRPQPGLPSGGQPDWQARDWAMACMSCHNAAAPVTAGKRALPTLEGRAAAALMASLVAMRDGRQPATLMPQLLKGYRDDELQRIAAYFAAQPPASP
;
A
#
# COMPACT_ATOMS: atom_id res chain seq x y z
N MET A 1 52.63 3.78 28.72
CA MET A 1 52.32 5.21 28.47
C MET A 1 50.79 5.28 28.35
N ARG A 2 49.97 5.84 29.25
CA ARG A 2 49.97 7.18 29.91
C ARG A 2 49.98 8.29 28.84
N GLN A 3 49.06 9.26 28.74
CA GLN A 3 47.78 9.59 29.45
C GLN A 3 46.79 10.13 28.36
N ALA A 4 45.54 10.58 28.56
CA ALA A 4 44.76 11.00 29.74
C ALA A 4 43.23 10.84 29.48
N VAL A 5 42.39 11.46 30.34
CA VAL A 5 40.94 11.73 30.20
C VAL A 5 40.74 13.25 30.25
N ALA A 6 39.75 13.81 29.55
CA ALA A 6 39.17 15.11 29.90
C ALA A 6 37.70 15.17 29.47
N ALA A 7 36.84 15.70 30.34
CA ALA A 7 35.40 15.79 30.13
C ALA A 7 34.89 17.19 30.51
N VAL A 8 33.64 17.47 30.13
CA VAL A 8 32.80 18.59 30.60
C VAL A 8 33.26 19.99 30.17
N PHE A 9 32.43 20.65 29.36
CA PHE A 9 31.99 22.00 29.70
C PHE A 9 30.49 22.17 29.46
N VAL A 10 29.79 22.47 30.55
CA VAL A 10 28.37 22.83 30.59
C VAL A 10 28.23 24.28 30.12
N SER A 11 27.20 24.58 29.32
CA SER A 11 26.77 25.97 29.09
C SER A 11 25.31 26.13 29.51
N VAL A 12 25.10 26.88 30.59
CA VAL A 12 23.80 27.24 31.16
C VAL A 12 23.63 28.75 31.00
N ILE A 13 22.92 29.16 29.94
CA ILE A 13 22.28 30.47 29.77
C ILE A 13 21.09 30.23 28.82
N GLY A 14 19.85 30.64 29.10
CA GLY A 14 19.28 31.26 30.30
C GLY A 14 17.76 31.40 30.10
N CYS A 15 16.99 31.40 31.18
CA CYS A 15 15.52 31.44 31.12
C CYS A 15 14.98 32.83 30.77
N THR A 16 13.94 32.90 29.93
CA THR A 16 12.85 33.87 30.11
C THR A 16 11.51 33.22 29.75
N ALA A 17 10.56 33.23 30.69
CA ALA A 17 9.21 32.70 30.50
C ALA A 17 8.23 33.81 30.11
N ILE A 18 7.13 33.46 29.44
CA ILE A 18 5.81 34.11 29.45
C ILE A 18 4.77 33.07 29.00
N GLY A 19 3.56 33.09 29.57
CA GLY A 19 2.36 32.54 28.91
C GLY A 19 1.75 31.28 29.52
N LEU A 20 1.14 31.41 30.70
CA LEU A 20 0.25 30.40 31.27
C LEU A 20 -1.09 30.41 30.49
N ALA A 21 -1.56 29.23 30.05
CA ALA A 21 -2.96 29.02 29.67
C ALA A 21 -3.40 27.65 30.20
N VAL A 22 -4.14 27.65 31.31
CA VAL A 22 -4.70 26.43 31.91
C VAL A 22 -6.05 26.13 31.25
N ALA A 23 -6.23 24.91 30.77
CA ALA A 23 -7.52 24.39 30.34
C ALA A 23 -7.79 23.11 31.13
N GLN A 24 -8.81 23.16 32.00
CA GLN A 24 -9.25 22.02 32.80
C GLN A 24 -10.32 21.26 32.02
N THR A 25 -10.14 19.94 31.88
CA THR A 25 -11.18 19.03 31.37
C THR A 25 -11.53 18.05 32.49
N PRO A 26 -12.80 18.00 32.96
CA PRO A 26 -13.22 17.04 33.96
C PRO A 26 -13.36 15.63 33.38
N GLU A 27 -13.41 14.66 34.29
CA GLU A 27 -13.21 13.24 34.05
C GLU A 27 -14.53 12.43 34.18
N GLY A 28 -14.70 11.45 33.29
CA GLY A 28 -15.82 10.49 33.26
C GLY A 28 -15.56 9.48 32.12
N SER A 29 -15.24 8.21 32.39
CA SER A 29 -16.04 7.14 33.02
C SER A 29 -17.03 6.48 32.04
N GLY A 30 -16.87 5.16 31.85
CA GLY A 30 -17.80 4.29 31.13
C GLY A 30 -17.46 4.05 29.65
N VAL A 31 -17.06 2.85 29.23
CA VAL A 31 -17.82 1.58 29.01
C VAL A 31 -18.49 1.43 27.62
N HIS A 32 -18.14 0.32 26.95
CA HIS A 32 -18.91 -0.46 25.96
C HIS A 32 -19.70 0.23 24.82
N ALA A 33 -19.18 0.14 23.59
CA ALA A 33 -19.89 -0.29 22.36
C ALA A 33 -18.86 -0.40 21.21
N ALA A 34 -18.67 -1.51 20.48
CA ALA A 34 -19.64 -2.22 19.65
C ALA A 34 -20.23 -1.32 18.53
N SER A 35 -19.45 -1.07 17.47
CA SER A 35 -19.93 -0.38 16.27
C SER A 35 -21.04 -1.20 15.58
N PRO A 36 -22.26 -0.66 15.40
CA PRO A 36 -23.34 -1.38 14.76
C PRO A 36 -23.18 -1.42 13.25
N VAL A 37 -23.45 -2.59 12.67
CA VAL A 37 -23.83 -2.71 11.26
C VAL A 37 -25.20 -2.03 11.10
N TYR A 38 -25.27 -0.91 10.40
CA TYR A 38 -26.55 -0.30 10.01
C TYR A 38 -26.76 -0.40 8.50
N VAL A 39 -27.52 -1.42 8.10
CA VAL A 39 -28.05 -1.55 6.74
C VAL A 39 -29.35 -0.75 6.69
N ALA A 40 -29.36 0.36 5.95
CA ALA A 40 -30.56 1.15 5.73
C ALA A 40 -31.28 0.71 4.45
N THR A 41 -32.46 0.13 4.59
CA THR A 41 -33.42 -0.10 3.48
C THR A 41 -34.23 1.18 3.20
N PRO A 42 -34.51 1.52 1.93
CA PRO A 42 -35.37 2.66 1.62
C PRO A 42 -36.86 2.30 1.77
N THR A 43 -37.59 3.07 2.56
CA THR A 43 -39.06 3.16 2.51
C THR A 43 -39.48 4.34 1.64
N ALA A 44 -40.49 4.13 0.79
CA ALA A 44 -41.03 5.13 -0.13
C ALA A 44 -42.17 5.96 0.51
N GLU A 45 -42.79 6.81 -0.33
CA GLU A 45 -44.10 7.49 -0.17
C GLU A 45 -44.21 8.69 0.81
N SER A 46 -44.96 9.76 0.54
CA SER A 46 -45.50 10.32 -0.72
C SER A 46 -46.12 11.71 -0.47
N SER A 47 -45.81 12.74 -1.28
CA SER A 47 -46.76 13.72 -1.88
C SER A 47 -46.18 15.12 -2.18
N THR A 48 -46.38 15.57 -3.43
CA THR A 48 -46.56 16.97 -3.90
C THR A 48 -45.55 18.05 -3.43
N LEU A 49 -44.77 18.69 -4.29
CA LEU A 49 -45.21 19.50 -5.46
C LEU A 49 -44.19 19.47 -6.63
N ARG A 50 -44.63 19.99 -7.80
CA ARG A 50 -43.88 19.98 -9.08
C ARG A 50 -43.08 21.28 -9.31
N SER A 51 -42.13 21.20 -10.27
CA SER A 51 -41.37 22.31 -10.89
C SER A 51 -40.31 22.92 -9.97
N ASP A 52 -39.06 22.47 -9.97
CA ASP A 52 -38.15 22.54 -11.12
C ASP A 52 -37.34 21.26 -11.39
N ALA A 53 -37.21 20.93 -12.68
CA ALA A 53 -36.45 19.77 -13.14
C ALA A 53 -34.96 20.12 -13.34
N LYS A 54 -34.13 19.83 -12.34
CA LYS A 54 -32.69 19.62 -12.56
C LYS A 54 -32.46 18.13 -12.86
N PRO A 55 -32.08 17.75 -14.09
CA PRO A 55 -31.93 16.33 -14.42
C PRO A 55 -30.83 15.68 -13.59
N ALA A 56 -31.02 14.40 -13.28
CA ALA A 56 -30.04 13.59 -12.59
C ALA A 56 -28.78 13.43 -13.48
N ALA A 57 -27.76 14.24 -13.20
CA ALA A 57 -26.41 13.99 -13.67
C ALA A 57 -25.84 12.79 -12.89
N GLN A 58 -26.19 11.61 -13.40
CA GLN A 58 -25.27 10.49 -13.62
C GLN A 58 -24.44 10.02 -12.41
N PHE A 59 -24.82 8.83 -11.92
CA PHE A 59 -23.79 7.85 -11.56
C PHE A 59 -23.04 7.50 -12.85
N GLU A 60 -21.83 8.02 -13.05
CA GLU A 60 -20.96 7.71 -14.20
C GLU A 60 -19.99 6.57 -13.87
N PRO A 61 -20.31 5.30 -14.21
CA PRO A 61 -19.31 4.26 -14.22
C PRO A 61 -18.41 4.40 -15.44
N ARG A 62 -17.21 4.94 -15.21
CA ARG A 62 -15.95 4.55 -15.89
C ARG A 62 -15.78 5.03 -17.35
N SER A 63 -14.99 6.09 -17.57
CA SER A 63 -14.62 6.53 -18.94
C SER A 63 -13.18 7.04 -19.18
N ASP A 64 -12.31 7.22 -18.18
CA ASP A 64 -10.86 7.40 -18.43
C ASP A 64 -10.01 6.17 -18.04
N SER A 65 -10.32 5.08 -18.72
CA SER A 65 -9.35 4.01 -19.00
C SER A 65 -8.87 4.08 -20.46
N ARG A 66 -8.94 5.27 -21.08
CA ARG A 66 -8.58 5.49 -22.50
C ARG A 66 -7.22 6.18 -22.67
N SER A 67 -6.43 6.21 -21.60
CA SER A 67 -5.06 6.74 -21.57
C SER A 67 -4.02 5.62 -21.39
N ARG A 68 -4.02 4.57 -22.24
CA ARG A 68 -2.95 3.54 -22.28
C ARG A 68 -2.05 3.67 -23.52
N PRO A 69 -1.01 4.54 -23.49
CA PRO A 69 0.14 4.45 -24.38
C PRO A 69 1.29 3.67 -23.71
N GLN A 70 1.45 2.39 -24.04
CA GLN A 70 2.70 1.61 -23.80
C GLN A 70 2.85 0.66 -25.00
N PRO A 71 4.05 0.54 -25.62
CA PRO A 71 5.35 0.49 -24.94
C PRO A 71 6.32 1.62 -25.33
N GLY A 72 6.73 2.40 -24.33
CA GLY A 72 8.01 3.10 -24.35
C GLY A 72 9.06 2.25 -23.67
N LEU A 73 10.21 2.05 -24.33
CA LEU A 73 11.44 1.57 -23.69
C LEU A 73 11.81 2.45 -22.48
N PRO A 74 12.62 1.97 -21.51
CA PRO A 74 12.99 2.78 -20.35
C PRO A 74 13.71 4.07 -20.78
N SER A 75 12.97 5.19 -20.75
CA SER A 75 13.52 6.53 -20.95
C SER A 75 14.58 6.80 -19.89
N GLY A 76 15.78 7.19 -20.33
CA GLY A 76 16.97 7.21 -19.49
C GLY A 76 16.79 7.88 -18.12
N GLY A 77 17.13 7.15 -17.07
CA GLY A 77 17.31 7.66 -15.70
C GLY A 77 16.04 7.90 -14.87
N GLN A 78 14.83 7.85 -15.45
CA GLN A 78 13.60 8.08 -14.68
C GLN A 78 13.07 6.77 -14.05
N PRO A 79 12.64 6.79 -12.77
CA PRO A 79 12.12 5.62 -12.09
C PRO A 79 10.76 5.18 -12.67
N ASP A 80 10.58 3.87 -12.78
CA ASP A 80 9.36 3.26 -13.33
C ASP A 80 8.23 3.25 -12.29
N TRP A 81 7.49 4.36 -12.22
CA TRP A 81 6.36 4.51 -11.30
C TRP A 81 5.24 3.49 -11.55
N GLN A 82 4.97 3.13 -12.81
CA GLN A 82 3.91 2.18 -13.11
C GLN A 82 4.26 0.76 -12.64
N ALA A 83 5.52 0.35 -12.79
CA ALA A 83 6.00 -0.93 -12.27
C ALA A 83 6.02 -0.96 -10.74
N ARG A 84 6.36 0.18 -10.10
CA ARG A 84 6.23 0.36 -8.65
C ARG A 84 4.79 0.15 -8.20
N ASP A 85 3.81 0.79 -8.84
CA ASP A 85 2.39 0.68 -8.44
C ASP A 85 1.86 -0.75 -8.57
N TRP A 86 2.25 -1.49 -9.62
CA TRP A 86 1.96 -2.92 -9.74
C TRP A 86 2.66 -3.76 -8.67
N ALA A 87 3.92 -3.47 -8.36
CA ALA A 87 4.67 -4.15 -7.32
C ALA A 87 4.07 -3.95 -5.92
N MET A 88 3.53 -2.76 -5.61
CA MET A 88 2.81 -2.50 -4.36
C MET A 88 1.62 -3.44 -4.17
N ALA A 89 0.91 -3.81 -5.25
CA ALA A 89 -0.17 -4.79 -5.16
C ALA A 89 0.35 -6.19 -4.78
N CYS A 90 1.52 -6.60 -5.25
CA CYS A 90 2.17 -7.85 -4.84
C CYS A 90 2.62 -7.81 -3.36
N MET A 91 3.15 -6.67 -2.90
CA MET A 91 3.60 -6.47 -1.52
C MET A 91 2.46 -6.57 -0.49
N SER A 92 1.19 -6.47 -0.88
CA SER A 92 0.05 -6.72 0.01
C SER A 92 0.09 -8.09 0.70
N CYS A 93 0.71 -9.09 0.08
CA CYS A 93 0.88 -10.44 0.64
C CYS A 93 2.34 -10.90 0.72
N HIS A 94 3.24 -10.35 -0.09
CA HIS A 94 4.62 -10.84 -0.24
C HIS A 94 5.70 -9.99 0.45
N ASN A 95 5.34 -9.00 1.25
CA ASN A 95 6.31 -8.21 2.01
C ASN A 95 6.98 -9.04 3.12
N ALA A 96 8.15 -8.61 3.61
CA ALA A 96 8.91 -9.28 4.66
C ALA A 96 8.16 -9.43 6.01
N ALA A 97 7.16 -8.60 6.30
CA ALA A 97 6.33 -8.66 7.50
C ALA A 97 5.02 -9.46 7.30
N ALA A 98 4.89 -10.21 6.20
CA ALA A 98 3.70 -11.00 5.91
C ALA A 98 3.42 -12.03 7.03
N PRO A 99 2.20 -12.08 7.59
CA PRO A 99 1.93 -12.86 8.81
C PRO A 99 2.03 -14.36 8.56
N VAL A 100 2.99 -15.01 9.24
CA VAL A 100 3.14 -16.46 9.23
C VAL A 100 2.09 -17.09 10.14
N THR A 101 1.00 -17.60 9.57
CA THR A 101 0.00 -18.36 10.33
C THR A 101 0.57 -19.73 10.72
N ALA A 102 0.36 -20.16 11.97
CA ALA A 102 0.78 -21.48 12.42
C ALA A 102 0.27 -22.61 11.49
N GLY A 103 1.16 -23.52 11.11
CA GLY A 103 0.85 -24.61 10.18
C GLY A 103 0.78 -24.21 8.68
N LYS A 104 0.96 -22.93 8.33
CA LYS A 104 1.10 -22.48 6.93
C LYS A 104 2.54 -22.07 6.63
N ARG A 105 3.03 -22.37 5.44
CA ARG A 105 4.33 -21.87 4.96
C ARG A 105 4.22 -20.37 4.70
N ALA A 106 5.20 -19.61 5.18
CA ALA A 106 5.37 -18.20 4.85
C ALA A 106 5.41 -17.99 3.33
N LEU A 107 4.81 -16.90 2.85
CA LEU A 107 4.92 -16.51 1.46
C LEU A 107 6.37 -16.08 1.16
N PRO A 108 6.92 -16.42 -0.02
CA PRO A 108 8.27 -16.01 -0.38
C PRO A 108 8.30 -14.49 -0.59
N THR A 109 9.29 -13.82 -0.03
CA THR A 109 9.62 -12.43 -0.34
C THR A 109 9.99 -12.28 -1.81
N LEU A 110 9.91 -11.04 -2.33
CA LEU A 110 10.17 -10.73 -3.74
C LEU A 110 11.39 -9.80 -3.88
N GLU A 111 11.59 -8.94 -2.90
CA GLU A 111 12.64 -7.94 -2.79
C GLU A 111 14.05 -8.56 -2.87
N GLY A 112 14.90 -8.02 -3.74
CA GLY A 112 16.28 -8.48 -3.98
C GLY A 112 16.41 -9.81 -4.73
N ARG A 113 15.32 -10.46 -5.16
CA ARG A 113 15.39 -11.67 -5.98
C ARG A 113 15.71 -11.32 -7.43
N ALA A 114 16.59 -12.10 -8.05
CA ALA A 114 17.00 -11.87 -9.45
C ALA A 114 15.81 -11.83 -10.42
N ALA A 115 15.76 -10.80 -11.27
CA ALA A 115 14.63 -10.54 -12.18
C ALA A 115 14.28 -11.74 -13.07
N ALA A 116 15.28 -12.44 -13.61
CA ALA A 116 15.07 -13.63 -14.43
C ALA A 116 14.40 -14.78 -13.65
N ALA A 117 14.79 -14.98 -12.38
CA ALA A 117 14.18 -16.01 -11.52
C ALA A 117 12.75 -15.65 -11.10
N LEU A 118 12.49 -14.36 -10.81
CA LEU A 118 11.14 -13.86 -10.58
C LEU A 118 10.26 -14.06 -11.82
N MET A 119 10.70 -13.60 -13.00
CA MET A 119 9.95 -13.73 -14.26
C MET A 119 9.65 -15.19 -14.59
N ALA A 120 10.63 -16.09 -14.43
CA ALA A 120 10.43 -17.52 -14.62
C ALA A 120 9.35 -18.10 -13.71
N SER A 121 9.38 -17.80 -12.40
CA SER A 121 8.34 -18.24 -11.46
C SER A 121 6.97 -17.61 -11.74
N LEU A 122 6.90 -16.33 -12.10
CA LEU A 122 5.65 -15.62 -12.40
C LEU A 122 4.97 -16.25 -13.63
N VAL A 123 5.71 -16.39 -14.74
CA VAL A 123 5.19 -17.03 -15.95
C VAL A 123 4.83 -18.50 -15.69
N ALA A 124 5.68 -19.26 -14.99
CA ALA A 124 5.36 -20.66 -14.66
C ALA A 124 4.10 -20.81 -13.79
N MET A 125 3.85 -19.92 -12.82
CA MET A 125 2.60 -19.93 -12.06
C MET A 125 1.39 -19.54 -12.91
N ARG A 126 1.50 -18.50 -13.74
CA ARG A 126 0.42 -18.06 -14.63
C ARG A 126 -0.01 -19.15 -15.60
N ASP A 127 0.97 -19.86 -16.17
CA ASP A 127 0.77 -20.91 -17.16
C ASP A 127 0.41 -22.27 -16.51
N GLY A 128 0.30 -22.36 -15.18
CA GLY A 128 0.00 -23.59 -14.44
C GLY A 128 1.15 -24.62 -14.35
N ARG A 129 2.36 -24.26 -14.80
CA ARG A 129 3.57 -25.09 -14.75
C ARG A 129 4.22 -25.15 -13.35
N GLN A 130 4.01 -24.11 -12.53
CA GLN A 130 4.41 -24.08 -11.13
C GLN A 130 3.14 -24.04 -10.26
N PRO A 131 2.94 -24.96 -9.31
CA PRO A 131 1.75 -24.97 -8.47
C PRO A 131 1.72 -23.75 -7.54
N ALA A 132 0.58 -23.05 -7.51
CA ALA A 132 0.29 -21.97 -6.59
C ALA A 132 -1.23 -21.83 -6.42
N THR A 133 -1.68 -21.34 -5.25
CA THR A 133 -3.10 -21.27 -4.91
C THR A 133 -3.81 -20.09 -5.58
N LEU A 134 -3.36 -18.88 -5.27
CA LEU A 134 -4.00 -17.63 -5.70
C LEU A 134 -3.27 -16.96 -6.89
N MET A 135 -1.95 -17.03 -6.91
CA MET A 135 -1.11 -16.37 -7.93
C MET A 135 -1.50 -16.66 -9.38
N PRO A 136 -1.89 -17.89 -9.80
CA PRO A 136 -2.24 -18.14 -11.20
C PRO A 136 -3.43 -17.31 -11.70
N GLN A 137 -4.33 -16.88 -10.80
CA GLN A 137 -5.46 -16.02 -11.17
C GLN A 137 -5.05 -14.54 -11.22
N LEU A 138 -4.25 -14.07 -10.26
CA LEU A 138 -3.72 -12.70 -10.24
C LEU A 138 -2.84 -12.41 -11.47
N LEU A 139 -2.00 -13.36 -11.86
CA LEU A 139 -1.02 -13.18 -12.92
C LEU A 139 -1.62 -13.18 -14.34
N LYS A 140 -2.86 -13.63 -14.51
CA LYS A 140 -3.60 -13.50 -15.79
C LYS A 140 -3.92 -12.05 -16.14
N GLY A 141 -3.98 -11.16 -15.15
CA GLY A 141 -4.21 -9.74 -15.34
C GLY A 141 -3.04 -8.97 -15.98
N TYR A 142 -1.83 -9.55 -15.98
CA TYR A 142 -0.62 -8.90 -16.45
C TYR A 142 -0.13 -9.46 -17.80
N ARG A 143 0.54 -8.63 -18.59
CA ARG A 143 1.27 -9.00 -19.83
C ARG A 143 2.74 -9.32 -19.52
N ASP A 144 3.45 -9.91 -20.48
CA ASP A 144 4.83 -10.36 -20.26
C ASP A 144 5.80 -9.20 -20.04
N ASP A 145 5.61 -8.07 -20.74
CA ASP A 145 6.34 -6.82 -20.53
C ASP A 145 6.05 -6.18 -19.16
N GLU A 146 4.80 -6.26 -18.71
CA GLU A 146 4.39 -5.79 -17.38
C GLU A 146 5.01 -6.66 -16.27
N LEU A 147 4.95 -7.99 -16.40
CA LEU A 147 5.60 -8.93 -15.47
C LEU A 147 7.13 -8.78 -15.46
N GLN A 148 7.75 -8.55 -16.61
CA GLN A 148 9.20 -8.31 -16.70
C GLN A 148 9.59 -7.02 -15.96
N ARG A 149 8.78 -5.97 -16.04
CA ARG A 149 9.02 -4.70 -15.30
C ARG A 149 8.79 -4.84 -13.80
N ILE A 150 7.77 -5.59 -13.38
CA ILE A 150 7.56 -5.95 -11.96
C ILE A 150 8.75 -6.76 -11.42
N ALA A 151 9.24 -7.74 -12.18
CA ALA A 151 10.41 -8.54 -11.81
C ALA A 151 11.69 -7.69 -11.73
N ALA A 152 11.89 -6.73 -12.65
CA ALA A 152 12.99 -5.77 -12.61
C ALA A 152 12.90 -4.83 -11.40
N TYR A 153 11.70 -4.33 -11.06
CA TYR A 153 11.49 -3.48 -9.89
C TYR A 153 11.89 -4.18 -8.60
N PHE A 154 11.46 -5.44 -8.41
CA PHE A 154 11.79 -6.22 -7.21
C PHE A 154 13.28 -6.60 -7.13
N ALA A 155 13.92 -6.90 -8.26
CA ALA A 155 15.35 -7.18 -8.32
C ALA A 155 16.24 -5.96 -7.99
N ALA A 156 15.71 -4.75 -8.16
CA ALA A 156 16.38 -3.51 -7.78
C ALA A 156 16.19 -3.11 -6.30
N GLN A 157 15.31 -3.81 -5.56
CA GLN A 157 15.15 -3.58 -4.13
C GLN A 157 16.28 -4.24 -3.33
N PRO A 158 16.65 -3.70 -2.14
CA PRO A 158 17.48 -4.46 -1.21
C PRO A 158 16.79 -5.79 -0.85
N PRO A 159 17.55 -6.89 -0.66
CA PRO A 159 16.97 -8.14 -0.22
C PRO A 159 16.29 -7.98 1.13
N ALA A 160 15.12 -8.60 1.29
CA ALA A 160 14.43 -8.65 2.58
C ALA A 160 15.34 -9.27 3.66
N SER A 161 15.32 -8.68 4.85
CA SER A 161 15.97 -9.26 6.03
C SER A 161 15.43 -10.66 6.33
N PRO A 162 16.29 -11.61 6.77
CA PRO A 162 15.90 -12.99 7.10
C PRO A 162 15.04 -13.10 8.37
#